data_AF-A0A2H5V1W3-F1
#
_entry.id   AF-A0A2H5V1W3-F1
#
_cell.length_a   1.000
_cell.length_b   1.000
_cell.length_c   1.000
_cell.angle_alpha   90.00
_cell.angle_beta   90.00
_cell.angle_gamma   90.00
#
_symmetry.space_group_name_H-M   'P 1'
#
loop_
_entity.id
_entity.type
_entity.pdbx_description
1 polymer ?
#
loop_
_entity_poly.entity_id
_entity_poly.type
_entity_poly.pdbx_seq_one_letter_code
_entity_poly.pdbx_strand_id
1 'polypeptide(L)'
;MEINGYVSGIRPRRAGKTFVIEVSISTLSGESYEAVLHDPPDWLEIGSKIACKIEKIPGRQGATLVVSELKPSLSLPDIAQIELSVESVSETPDGSLMVEGRKEGGGFFSYLLRPENATIDVSDLPCRAIALKTLQLGVDQVIAIVPVKNLQIMRRAKEFIVQLKKEEESRPELEFLPGPP
;
A
#
# COMPACT_ATOMS: atom_id res chain seq x y z
N MET A 1 10.84 -3.06 14.58
CA MET A 1 9.46 -2.83 15.05
C MET A 1 8.57 -3.84 14.36
N GLU A 2 7.69 -4.54 15.08
CA GLU A 2 6.71 -5.43 14.45
C GLU A 2 5.39 -4.68 14.20
N ILE A 3 4.84 -4.83 13.02
CA ILE A 3 3.61 -4.16 12.58
C ILE A 3 2.65 -5.21 12.02
N ASN A 4 1.41 -5.18 12.50
CA ASN A 4 0.28 -5.85 11.87
C ASN A 4 -0.61 -4.80 11.21
N GLY A 5 -0.81 -4.91 9.89
CA GLY A 5 -1.63 -3.98 9.15
C GLY A 5 -2.08 -4.51 7.80
N TYR A 6 -2.66 -3.60 7.02
CA TYR A 6 -3.14 -3.85 5.67
C TYR A 6 -2.32 -3.05 4.68
N VAL A 7 -2.05 -3.66 3.52
CA VAL A 7 -1.39 -2.94 2.44
C VAL A 7 -2.38 -1.95 1.83
N SER A 8 -2.13 -0.66 1.98
CA SER A 8 -2.95 0.43 1.42
C SER A 8 -2.33 1.05 0.16
N GLY A 9 -1.05 0.73 -0.12
CA GLY A 9 -0.37 1.22 -1.32
C GLY A 9 0.85 0.39 -1.71
N ILE A 10 1.13 0.31 -3.01
CA ILE A 10 2.33 -0.32 -3.59
C ILE A 10 2.86 0.57 -4.72
N ARG A 11 4.11 1.02 -4.65
CA ARG A 11 4.71 1.85 -5.69
C ARG A 11 6.14 1.39 -6.00
N PRO A 12 6.54 1.32 -7.28
CA PRO A 12 7.92 1.07 -7.63
C PRO A 12 8.70 2.36 -7.45
N ARG A 13 9.86 2.27 -6.80
CA ARG A 13 10.75 3.39 -6.54
C ARG A 13 12.17 3.03 -6.94
N ARG A 14 12.92 4.01 -7.44
CA ARG A 14 14.34 3.82 -7.73
C ARG A 14 15.16 4.25 -6.52
N ALA A 15 15.95 3.34 -5.96
CA ALA A 15 16.91 3.60 -4.90
C ALA A 15 18.33 3.45 -5.47
N GLY A 16 18.86 4.55 -5.99
CA GLY A 16 20.15 4.56 -6.68
C GLY A 16 20.11 3.76 -7.98
N LYS A 17 20.86 2.65 -8.04
CA LYS A 17 20.91 1.76 -9.22
C LYS A 17 19.89 0.61 -9.15
N THR A 18 19.24 0.41 -8.00
CA THR A 18 18.33 -0.71 -7.77
C THR A 18 16.89 -0.23 -7.76
N PHE A 19 15.98 -1.06 -8.28
CA PHE A 19 14.55 -0.86 -8.11
C PHE A 19 14.10 -1.49 -6.79
N VAL A 20 13.29 -0.75 -6.03
CA VAL A 20 12.74 -1.19 -4.75
C VAL A 20 11.25 -0.88 -4.72
N ILE A 21 10.51 -1.58 -3.87
CA ILE A 21 9.08 -1.37 -3.75
C ILE A 21 8.78 -0.61 -2.47
N GLU A 22 8.10 0.51 -2.60
CA GLU A 22 7.54 1.21 -1.46
C GLU A 22 6.13 0.69 -1.21
N VAL A 23 5.88 0.22 0.01
CA VAL A 23 4.59 -0.25 0.47
C VAL A 23 4.06 0.71 1.53
N SER A 24 2.80 1.10 1.39
CA SER A 24 2.06 1.82 2.42
C SER A 24 1.27 0.80 3.23
N ILE A 25 1.44 0.83 4.56
CA ILE A 25 0.86 -0.13 5.49
C ILE A 25 0.01 0.62 6.49
N SER A 26 -1.30 0.43 6.44
CA SER A 26 -2.26 1.05 7.36
C SER A 26 -2.68 0.04 8.44
N THR A 27 -2.59 0.42 9.71
CA THR A 27 -2.97 -0.42 10.86
C THR A 27 -4.43 -0.20 11.26
N LEU A 28 -4.98 -1.10 12.08
CA LEU A 28 -6.31 -0.92 12.69
C LEU A 28 -6.39 0.29 13.63
N SER A 29 -5.27 0.69 14.24
CA SER A 29 -5.18 1.90 15.07
C SER A 29 -5.16 3.19 14.22
N GLY A 30 -5.22 3.07 12.90
CA GLY A 30 -5.23 4.18 11.94
C GLY A 30 -3.84 4.75 11.66
N GLU A 31 -2.76 4.14 12.12
CA GLU A 31 -1.40 4.55 11.79
C GLU A 31 -1.05 4.07 10.37
N SER A 32 -0.28 4.86 9.63
CA SER A 32 0.24 4.47 8.32
C SER A 32 1.76 4.51 8.31
N TYR A 33 2.36 3.53 7.66
CA TYR A 33 3.80 3.38 7.53
C TYR A 33 4.18 3.22 6.06
N GLU A 34 5.08 4.06 5.57
CA GLU A 34 5.72 3.88 4.27
C GLU A 34 7.06 3.18 4.46
N ALA A 35 7.18 1.99 3.88
CA ALA A 35 8.38 1.17 4.03
C ALA A 35 8.81 0.56 2.70
N VAL A 36 10.11 0.30 2.59
CA VAL A 36 10.72 -0.26 1.40
C VAL A 36 10.85 -1.77 1.53
N LEU A 37 10.48 -2.48 0.48
CA LEU A 37 10.55 -3.91 0.32
C LEU A 37 11.42 -4.22 -0.90
N HIS A 38 12.48 -4.99 -0.68
CA HIS A 38 13.42 -5.36 -1.74
C HIS A 38 12.90 -6.52 -2.58
N ASP A 39 12.32 -7.53 -1.93
CA ASP A 39 11.77 -8.70 -2.59
C ASP A 39 10.30 -8.88 -2.21
N PRO A 40 9.36 -8.33 -2.99
CA PRO A 40 7.95 -8.48 -2.73
C PRO A 40 7.47 -9.90 -3.05
N PRO A 41 6.72 -10.56 -2.15
CA PRO A 41 6.13 -11.85 -2.44
C PRO A 41 4.95 -11.72 -3.41
N ASP A 42 4.71 -12.75 -4.22
CA ASP A 42 3.72 -12.71 -5.31
C ASP A 42 2.27 -12.55 -4.82
N TRP A 43 1.99 -12.99 -3.60
CA TRP A 43 0.68 -12.86 -2.96
C TRP A 43 0.38 -11.42 -2.48
N LEU A 44 1.37 -10.54 -2.44
CA LEU A 44 1.19 -9.18 -1.95
C LEU A 44 0.32 -8.36 -2.93
N GLU A 45 -0.72 -7.75 -2.40
CA GLU A 45 -1.64 -6.88 -3.13
C GLU A 45 -2.29 -5.85 -2.20
N ILE A 46 -3.00 -4.88 -2.77
CA ILE A 46 -3.75 -3.90 -1.99
C ILE A 46 -4.86 -4.62 -1.21
N GLY A 47 -4.92 -4.36 0.08
CA GLY A 47 -5.81 -5.02 1.01
C GLY A 47 -5.25 -6.30 1.65
N SER A 48 -4.07 -6.77 1.23
CA SER A 48 -3.42 -7.92 1.87
C SER A 48 -3.22 -7.65 3.36
N LYS A 49 -3.57 -8.64 4.19
CA LYS A 49 -3.32 -8.65 5.63
C LYS A 49 -1.89 -9.08 5.88
N ILE A 50 -1.09 -8.23 6.51
CA ILE A 50 0.34 -8.48 6.68
C ILE A 50 0.77 -8.34 8.13
N ALA A 51 1.72 -9.19 8.50
CA ALA A 51 2.56 -9.03 9.68
C ALA A 51 3.98 -8.82 9.16
N CYS A 52 4.59 -7.70 9.51
CA CYS A 52 5.91 -7.36 9.03
C CYS A 52 6.82 -6.82 10.13
N LYS A 53 8.11 -7.01 9.95
CA LYS A 53 9.14 -6.40 10.78
C LYS A 53 9.79 -5.27 9.98
N ILE A 54 9.75 -4.08 10.55
CA ILE A 54 10.32 -2.87 9.98
C ILE A 54 11.56 -2.46 10.75
N GLU A 55 12.63 -2.21 10.00
CA GLU A 55 13.90 -1.71 10.49
C GLU A 55 14.16 -0.32 9.91
N LYS A 56 14.74 0.56 10.73
CA LYS A 56 15.07 1.92 10.33
C LYS A 56 16.54 1.96 9.95
N ILE A 57 16.83 2.04 8.67
CA ILE A 57 18.20 2.05 8.15
C ILE A 57 18.63 3.52 7.93
N PRO A 58 19.71 3.98 8.59
CA PRO A 58 20.23 5.31 8.35
C PRO A 58 20.87 5.39 6.95
N GLY A 59 20.42 6.35 6.14
CA GLY A 59 20.94 6.63 4.81
C GLY A 59 21.46 8.06 4.69
N ARG A 60 22.17 8.34 3.58
CA ARG A 60 22.72 9.68 3.28
C ARG A 60 21.65 10.78 3.15
N GLN A 61 20.41 10.40 2.84
CA GLN A 61 19.27 11.32 2.66
C GLN A 61 18.27 11.26 3.83
N GLY A 62 18.67 10.66 4.96
CA GLY A 62 17.79 10.39 6.08
C GLY A 62 17.58 8.90 6.29
N ALA A 63 16.78 8.57 7.29
CA ALA A 63 16.51 7.19 7.64
C ALA A 63 15.34 6.63 6.80
N THR A 64 15.55 5.45 6.22
CA THR A 64 14.54 4.73 5.44
C THR A 64 14.00 3.57 6.26
N LEU A 65 12.68 3.40 6.26
CA LEU A 65 12.05 2.21 6.82
C LEU A 65 12.14 1.07 5.81
N VAL A 66 12.67 -0.07 6.22
CA VAL A 66 12.85 -1.25 5.37
C VAL A 66 12.14 -2.42 6.02
N VAL A 67 11.35 -3.15 5.22
CA VAL A 67 10.70 -4.38 5.64
C VAL A 67 11.73 -5.50 5.59
N SER A 68 12.14 -5.98 6.76
CA SER A 68 13.12 -7.07 6.90
C SER A 68 12.46 -8.45 6.86
N GLU A 69 11.21 -8.56 7.32
CA GLU A 69 10.42 -9.78 7.31
C GLU A 69 8.96 -9.45 6.96
N LEU A 70 8.34 -10.27 6.12
CA LEU A 70 6.96 -10.09 5.68
C LEU A 70 6.24 -11.44 5.58
N LYS A 71 5.09 -11.56 6.25
CA LYS A 71 4.22 -12.74 6.17
C LYS A 71 2.74 -12.35 6.17
N PRO A 72 1.85 -13.20 5.64
CA PRO A 72 0.41 -12.98 5.78
C PRO A 72 0.01 -12.96 7.27
N SER A 73 -0.86 -12.02 7.66
CA SER A 73 -1.40 -11.99 9.02
C SER A 73 -2.70 -12.79 9.12
N LEU A 74 -2.74 -13.70 10.09
CA LEU A 74 -3.92 -14.51 10.43
C LEU A 74 -4.77 -13.87 11.53
N SER A 75 -4.25 -12.83 12.20
CA SER A 75 -4.90 -12.19 13.35
C SER A 75 -5.80 -11.02 12.97
N LEU A 76 -5.63 -10.48 11.77
CA LEU A 76 -6.38 -9.32 11.30
C LEU A 76 -7.74 -9.75 10.72
N PRO A 77 -8.81 -8.99 11.00
CA PRO A 77 -10.11 -9.22 10.38
C PRO A 77 -10.02 -9.04 8.86
N ASP A 78 -10.90 -9.73 8.16
CA ASP A 78 -10.98 -9.62 6.70
C ASP A 78 -11.36 -8.21 6.27
N ILE A 79 -10.93 -7.86 5.06
CA ILE A 79 -11.31 -6.61 4.43
C ILE A 79 -12.37 -6.86 3.36
N ALA A 80 -13.34 -5.97 3.29
CA ALA A 80 -14.17 -5.77 2.14
C ALA A 80 -13.62 -4.59 1.33
N GLN A 81 -13.58 -4.74 0.02
CA GLN A 81 -13.31 -3.64 -0.90
C GLN A 81 -14.66 -3.09 -1.36
N ILE A 82 -14.88 -1.79 -1.13
CA ILE A 82 -16.14 -1.13 -1.51
C ILE A 82 -15.82 -0.04 -2.51
N GLU A 83 -16.46 -0.09 -3.67
CA GLU A 83 -16.36 0.96 -4.66
C GLU A 83 -17.12 2.22 -4.24
N LEU A 84 -16.44 3.35 -4.40
CA LEU A 84 -16.91 4.68 -4.04
C LEU A 84 -16.74 5.63 -5.22
N SER A 85 -17.66 6.59 -5.32
CA SER A 85 -17.46 7.84 -6.05
C SER A 85 -17.22 8.93 -5.01
N VAL A 86 -15.98 9.39 -4.89
CA VAL A 86 -15.60 10.48 -3.99
C VAL A 86 -15.90 11.79 -4.69
N GLU A 87 -16.69 12.64 -4.04
CA GLU A 87 -17.16 13.91 -4.57
C GLU A 87 -16.45 15.09 -3.91
N SER A 88 -16.13 14.98 -2.62
CA SER A 88 -15.43 16.02 -1.86
C SER A 88 -14.39 15.41 -0.91
N VAL A 89 -13.33 16.18 -0.70
CA VAL A 89 -12.36 15.97 0.37
C VAL A 89 -12.12 17.32 1.01
N SER A 90 -12.24 17.39 2.33
CA SER A 90 -11.97 18.60 3.10
C SER A 90 -11.16 18.28 4.34
N GLU A 91 -10.28 19.19 4.73
CA GLU A 91 -9.49 19.05 5.96
C GLU A 91 -10.30 19.60 7.14
N THR A 92 -10.35 18.83 8.22
CA THR A 92 -11.01 19.21 9.46
C THR A 92 -10.02 19.94 10.40
N PRO A 93 -10.51 20.70 11.40
CA PRO A 93 -9.62 21.50 12.27
C PRO A 93 -8.59 20.70 13.06
N ASP A 94 -8.82 19.41 13.27
CA ASP A 94 -7.91 18.45 13.91
C ASP A 94 -6.86 17.87 12.94
N GLY A 95 -6.85 18.29 11.67
CA GLY A 95 -5.95 17.82 10.62
C GLY A 95 -6.36 16.49 9.99
N SER A 96 -7.53 15.95 10.34
CA SER A 96 -8.12 14.80 9.65
C SER A 96 -8.69 15.23 8.30
N LEU A 97 -8.93 14.26 7.41
CA LEU A 97 -9.63 14.47 6.14
C LEU A 97 -11.04 13.90 6.23
N MET A 98 -12.03 14.76 6.00
CA MET A 98 -13.39 14.35 5.73
C MET A 98 -13.52 14.03 4.24
N VAL A 99 -13.83 12.78 3.93
CA VAL A 99 -14.02 12.27 2.57
C VAL A 99 -15.47 11.90 2.38
N GLU A 100 -16.12 12.50 1.39
CA GLU A 100 -17.56 12.31 1.17
C GLU A 100 -17.88 11.99 -0.29
N GLY A 101 -19.04 11.37 -0.48
CA GLY A 101 -19.54 11.02 -1.79
C GLY A 101 -20.58 9.91 -1.74
N ARG A 102 -20.56 9.03 -2.74
CA ARG A 102 -21.57 7.97 -2.93
C ARG A 102 -20.97 6.59 -3.03
N LYS A 103 -21.67 5.61 -2.46
CA LYS A 103 -21.36 4.17 -2.62
C LYS A 103 -21.94 3.65 -3.93
N GLU A 104 -21.27 2.66 -4.53
CA GLU A 104 -21.87 1.89 -5.62
C GLU A 104 -23.11 1.13 -5.10
N GLY A 105 -24.26 1.30 -5.74
CA GLY A 105 -25.56 0.82 -5.24
C GLY A 105 -26.45 1.90 -4.60
N GLY A 106 -25.94 3.12 -4.46
CA GLY A 106 -26.69 4.26 -3.91
C GLY A 106 -26.47 4.43 -2.41
N GLY A 107 -26.64 5.67 -1.94
CA GLY A 107 -26.39 6.07 -0.56
C GLY A 107 -25.14 6.92 -0.41
N PHE A 108 -25.27 7.97 0.40
CA PHE A 108 -24.17 8.87 0.73
C PHE A 108 -23.28 8.25 1.79
N PHE A 109 -22.00 8.62 1.77
CA PHE A 109 -21.06 8.35 2.84
C PHE A 109 -20.33 9.63 3.23
N SER A 110 -19.88 9.66 4.47
CA SER A 110 -18.98 10.67 5.01
C SER A 110 -18.04 9.94 5.97
N TYR A 111 -16.76 9.89 5.62
CA TYR A 111 -15.73 9.19 6.39
C TYR A 111 -14.68 10.19 6.86
N LEU A 112 -14.35 10.13 8.15
CA LEU A 112 -13.23 10.87 8.73
C LEU A 112 -12.00 9.96 8.76
N LEU A 113 -10.93 10.39 8.09
CA LEU A 113 -9.70 9.61 7.92
C LEU A 113 -8.50 10.46 8.31
N ARG A 114 -7.43 9.84 8.78
CA ARG A 114 -6.14 10.54 8.83
C ARG A 114 -5.63 10.80 7.41
N PRO A 115 -4.91 11.91 7.16
CA PRO A 115 -4.43 12.26 5.83
C PRO A 115 -3.67 11.11 5.15
N GLU A 116 -2.84 10.39 5.90
CA GLU A 116 -2.05 9.27 5.42
C GLU A 116 -2.87 8.04 4.96
N ASN A 117 -4.14 7.96 5.32
CA ASN A 117 -5.05 6.87 4.95
C ASN A 117 -5.94 7.23 3.75
N ALA A 118 -5.93 8.48 3.29
CA ALA A 118 -6.62 8.90 2.08
C ALA A 118 -5.58 9.28 1.01
N THR A 119 -5.41 8.42 0.01
CA THR A 119 -4.45 8.67 -1.09
C THR A 119 -5.08 9.47 -2.25
N ILE A 120 -6.06 10.30 -1.91
CA ILE A 120 -6.91 11.05 -2.86
C ILE A 120 -6.29 12.41 -3.10
N ASP A 121 -6.10 12.75 -4.36
CA ASP A 121 -5.73 14.10 -4.77
C ASP A 121 -7.01 14.89 -5.06
N VAL A 122 -7.16 16.02 -4.37
CA VAL A 122 -8.33 16.90 -4.44
C VAL A 122 -8.52 17.45 -5.87
N SER A 123 -7.45 17.60 -6.63
CA SER A 123 -7.51 18.09 -8.02
C SER A 123 -8.18 17.12 -9.00
N ASP A 124 -8.33 15.85 -8.62
CA ASP A 124 -8.96 14.81 -9.43
C ASP A 124 -10.44 14.57 -9.09
N LEU A 125 -11.04 15.38 -8.20
CA LEU A 125 -12.42 15.20 -7.79
C LEU A 125 -13.42 15.70 -8.86
N PRO A 126 -14.57 15.01 -9.05
CA PRO A 126 -14.94 13.74 -8.43
C PRO A 126 -14.16 12.55 -9.02
N CYS A 127 -13.80 11.57 -8.19
CA CYS A 127 -13.02 10.41 -8.62
C CYS A 127 -13.62 9.07 -8.15
N ARG A 128 -13.36 8.00 -8.91
CA ARG A 128 -13.64 6.62 -8.46
C ARG A 128 -12.55 6.14 -7.52
N ALA A 129 -12.94 5.53 -6.40
CA ALA A 129 -12.04 4.99 -5.40
C ALA A 129 -12.54 3.65 -4.84
N ILE A 130 -11.67 2.94 -4.15
CA ILE A 130 -12.01 1.78 -3.33
C ILE A 130 -11.73 2.14 -1.88
N ALA A 131 -12.73 1.95 -1.02
CA ALA A 131 -12.52 1.90 0.42
C ALA A 131 -12.14 0.49 0.84
N LEU A 132 -11.02 0.37 1.55
CA LEU A 132 -10.64 -0.82 2.28
C LEU A 132 -11.34 -0.77 3.62
N LYS A 133 -12.35 -1.61 3.81
CA LYS A 133 -13.21 -1.60 4.99
C LYS A 133 -13.08 -2.90 5.74
N THR A 134 -13.05 -2.84 7.06
CA THR A 134 -13.09 -4.01 7.92
C THR A 134 -14.25 -3.90 8.91
N LEU A 135 -14.69 -5.04 9.42
CA LEU A 135 -15.70 -5.13 10.47
C LEU A 135 -15.03 -5.62 11.74
N GLN A 136 -14.92 -4.74 12.73
CA GLN A 136 -14.33 -5.07 14.02
C GLN A 136 -15.35 -4.80 15.13
N LEU A 137 -15.67 -5.83 15.93
CA LEU A 137 -16.61 -5.75 17.05
C LEU A 137 -18.00 -5.17 16.64
N GLY A 138 -18.43 -5.44 15.41
CA GLY A 138 -19.70 -4.94 14.87
C GLY A 138 -19.66 -3.49 14.37
N VAL A 139 -18.49 -2.83 14.40
CA VAL A 139 -18.28 -1.50 13.87
C VAL A 139 -17.54 -1.58 12.55
N ASP A 140 -18.10 -0.90 11.56
CA ASP A 140 -17.53 -0.70 10.25
C ASP A 140 -16.40 0.33 10.32
N GLN A 141 -15.17 -0.09 10.02
CA GLN A 141 -14.00 0.79 10.00
C GLN A 141 -13.42 0.89 8.60
N VAL A 142 -13.20 2.11 8.12
CA VAL A 142 -12.47 2.36 6.87
C VAL A 142 -11.00 2.52 7.21
N ILE A 143 -10.18 1.65 6.62
CA ILE A 143 -8.73 1.60 6.82
C ILE A 143 -8.03 2.58 5.88
N ALA A 144 -8.44 2.59 4.63
CA ALA A 144 -7.91 3.51 3.63
C ALA A 144 -8.91 3.73 2.50
N ILE A 145 -8.80 4.87 1.81
CA ILE A 145 -9.46 5.12 0.54
C ILE A 145 -8.40 5.32 -0.54
N VAL A 146 -8.49 4.51 -1.59
CA VAL A 146 -7.51 4.45 -2.67
C VAL A 146 -8.19 4.72 -4.00
N PRO A 147 -7.84 5.80 -4.72
CA PRO A 147 -8.36 6.05 -6.07
C PRO A 147 -8.12 4.85 -7.00
N VAL A 148 -9.08 4.54 -7.86
CA VAL A 148 -8.98 3.42 -8.82
C VAL A 148 -7.79 3.62 -9.77
N LYS A 149 -7.48 4.87 -10.14
CA LYS A 149 -6.28 5.20 -10.92
C LYS A 149 -4.99 4.74 -10.22
N ASN A 150 -4.92 4.86 -8.90
CA ASN A 150 -3.76 4.44 -8.11
C ASN A 150 -3.67 2.91 -8.08
N LEU A 151 -4.81 2.20 -8.03
CA LEU A 151 -4.83 0.74 -8.13
C LEU A 151 -4.31 0.24 -9.47
N GLN A 152 -4.64 0.92 -10.57
CA GLN A 152 -4.09 0.57 -11.89
C GLN A 152 -2.57 0.77 -11.94
N ILE A 153 -2.06 1.85 -11.34
CA ILE A 153 -0.62 2.10 -11.21
C ILE A 153 0.03 0.99 -10.36
N MET A 154 -0.59 0.61 -9.25
CA MET A 154 -0.13 -0.48 -8.37
C MET A 154 -0.10 -1.82 -9.10
N ARG A 155 -1.12 -2.12 -9.92
CA ARG A 155 -1.17 -3.33 -10.74
C ARG A 155 -0.05 -3.37 -11.78
N ARG A 156 0.16 -2.26 -12.49
CA ARG A 156 1.27 -2.12 -13.45
C ARG A 156 2.63 -2.24 -12.78
N ALA A 157 2.77 -1.68 -11.58
CA ALA A 157 3.99 -1.83 -10.78
C ALA A 157 4.24 -3.30 -10.46
N LYS A 158 3.21 -4.06 -10.07
CA LYS A 158 3.29 -5.50 -9.84
C LYS A 158 3.71 -6.27 -11.10
N GLU A 159 3.11 -5.96 -12.24
CA GLU A 159 3.46 -6.57 -13.53
C GLU A 159 4.91 -6.29 -13.93
N PHE A 160 5.37 -5.05 -13.73
CA PHE A 160 6.75 -4.64 -14.00
C PHE A 160 7.75 -5.39 -13.10
N ILE A 161 7.42 -5.62 -11.82
CA ILE A 161 8.25 -6.44 -10.91
C ILE A 161 8.40 -7.87 -11.44
N VAL A 162 7.29 -8.49 -11.85
CA VAL A 162 7.31 -9.84 -12.39
C VAL A 162 8.18 -9.91 -13.65
N GLN A 163 8.16 -8.87 -14.49
CA GLN A 163 9.04 -8.78 -15.66
C GLN A 163 10.51 -8.66 -15.26
N LEU A 164 10.85 -7.79 -14.32
CA LEU A 164 12.23 -7.65 -13.84
C LEU A 164 12.79 -8.96 -13.25
N LYS A 165 12.00 -9.66 -12.41
CA LYS A 165 12.40 -10.97 -11.86
C LYS A 165 12.66 -11.99 -12.96
N LYS A 166 11.75 -12.09 -13.93
CA LYS A 166 11.93 -12.98 -15.09
C LYS A 166 13.17 -12.63 -15.91
N GLU A 167 13.46 -11.35 -16.10
CA GLU A 167 14.66 -10.91 -16.80
C GLU A 167 15.94 -11.29 -16.05
N GLU A 168 15.98 -11.11 -14.72
CA GLU A 168 17.11 -11.53 -13.89
C GLU A 168 17.31 -13.05 -13.90
N GLU A 169 16.24 -13.84 -13.82
CA GLU A 169 16.27 -15.30 -13.94
C GLU A 169 16.67 -15.78 -15.34
N SER A 170 16.34 -15.02 -16.37
CA SER A 170 16.67 -15.34 -17.78
C SER A 170 18.08 -14.93 -18.22
N ARG A 171 18.94 -14.46 -17.30
CA ARG A 171 20.36 -14.16 -17.56
C ARG A 171 21.27 -15.31 -17.10
N PRO A 172 21.47 -16.38 -17.88
CA PRO A 172 22.39 -17.47 -17.56
C PRO A 172 23.88 -17.06 -17.58
N GLU A 173 24.22 -15.82 -17.91
CA GLU A 173 25.60 -15.35 -18.08
C GLU A 173 26.38 -15.19 -16.76
N LEU A 174 25.74 -15.36 -15.60
CA LEU A 174 26.40 -15.35 -14.27
C LEU A 174 26.69 -16.75 -13.71
N GLU A 175 26.13 -17.83 -14.28
CA GLU A 175 26.38 -19.21 -13.80
C GLU A 175 27.64 -19.87 -14.40
N PHE A 176 28.25 -19.26 -15.44
CA PHE A 176 29.37 -19.85 -16.18
C PHE A 176 30.69 -19.07 -16.11
N LEU A 177 31.06 -18.54 -14.95
CA LEU A 177 32.47 -18.21 -14.71
C LEU A 177 33.12 -19.34 -13.91
N PRO A 178 33.77 -20.33 -14.57
CA PRO A 178 34.74 -21.17 -13.88
C PRO A 178 35.81 -20.23 -13.34
N GLY A 179 36.02 -20.26 -12.01
CA GLY A 179 37.08 -19.48 -11.38
C GLY A 179 38.43 -19.73 -12.05
N PRO A 180 39.29 -18.71 -12.20
CA PRO A 180 40.61 -18.91 -12.77
C PRO A 180 41.46 -19.84 -11.86
N PRO A 181 42.40 -20.60 -12.46
CA PRO A 181 43.14 -21.70 -11.81
C PRO A 181 44.05 -21.24 -10.67
#